data_AF-A0A3E0HNT5-F1
#
_entry.id   AF-A0A3E0HNT5-F1
#
_cell.length_a   1.000
_cell.length_b   1.000
_cell.length_c   1.000
_cell.angle_alpha   90.00
_cell.angle_beta   90.00
_cell.angle_gamma   90.00
#
_symmetry.space_group_name_H-M   'P 1'
#
loop_
_entity.id
_entity.type
_entity.pdbx_description
1 polymer ?
#
loop_
_entity_poly.entity_id
_entity_poly.type
_entity_poly.pdbx_seq_one_letter_code
_entity_poly.pdbx_strand_id
1 'polypeptide(L)'
;MVIRAMVPLLAGLLLVTAWAGAAEGSASAAVAVCGHSSAQPTLRQGSTGEDTVEAQCELNLATKASRYTPIGADGSFGPATEARVRVFQQCAGLGVDGVVGPNTWAALNTWAAHPHKCATTGTATTAQAVVCGHSTSQPTLKQGATGADVKEAQCRLDLAMDATHYPPLTIDGNFGGGTQGRVEDFQRCANLNADGELGPNTWAKLADWSSRNLYCAPPRPAGYAIDGIDTAKYQHPGGAPINWAAVKASGVEIATIKATRGTNVTDEFLATDLPAAHNAGLDVAPYHYYTGSAPNTGGDQADRFIAAVRATGYTGKRPGDLPPIFDFERMDDGTGRCPVYGTVADVKSWLNKVQAAFGRTPIIYTQKSFLDDCYGSTTAFGGYPMQLADYRRSISAPPVPNGSSTWLMWQYTDAAVPDGLQAPSTADVFNGTQADLDRLANR
;
A
#
# COMPACT_ATOMS: atom_id res chain seq x y z
N MET A 1 26.80 41.99 -80.22
CA MET A 1 27.14 41.26 -81.46
C MET A 1 26.55 39.86 -81.34
N VAL A 2 25.83 39.45 -82.38
CA VAL A 2 24.96 38.28 -82.57
C VAL A 2 25.66 36.98 -82.11
N ILE A 3 25.02 35.98 -81.50
CA ILE A 3 24.35 34.87 -82.22
C ILE A 3 23.40 34.09 -81.28
N ARG A 4 22.18 33.93 -81.79
CA ARG A 4 21.13 32.96 -81.44
C ARG A 4 21.53 31.59 -82.02
N ALA A 5 21.35 30.50 -81.27
CA ALA A 5 21.16 29.18 -81.86
C ALA A 5 20.16 28.35 -81.03
N MET A 6 19.17 27.79 -81.72
CA MET A 6 18.03 27.02 -81.20
C MET A 6 18.32 25.49 -81.22
N VAL A 7 17.38 24.74 -80.60
CA VAL A 7 16.91 23.35 -80.92
C VAL A 7 17.57 22.19 -80.12
N PRO A 8 16.86 21.09 -79.74
CA PRO A 8 15.42 20.84 -79.51
C PRO A 8 15.07 20.21 -78.12
N LEU A 9 13.76 20.18 -77.83
CA LEU A 9 13.13 19.27 -76.85
C LEU A 9 13.31 17.79 -77.25
N LEU A 10 13.70 16.95 -76.29
CA LEU A 10 13.40 15.51 -76.29
C LEU A 10 12.72 15.16 -74.97
N ALA A 11 11.46 14.72 -75.07
CA ALA A 11 10.68 14.19 -73.97
C ALA A 11 11.19 12.77 -73.62
N GLY A 12 11.92 12.66 -72.49
CA GLY A 12 12.30 11.40 -71.89
C GLY A 12 11.33 11.03 -70.77
N LEU A 13 10.53 10.00 -71.00
CA LEU A 13 9.64 9.37 -70.03
C LEU A 13 10.51 8.63 -68.99
N LEU A 14 10.77 9.23 -67.82
CA LEU A 14 11.42 8.59 -66.69
C LEU A 14 10.35 7.98 -65.78
N LEU A 15 10.19 6.65 -65.85
CA LEU A 15 9.55 5.89 -64.79
C LEU A 15 10.39 6.04 -63.51
N VAL A 16 9.91 6.83 -62.56
CA VAL A 16 10.41 6.82 -61.19
C VAL A 16 9.70 5.67 -60.48
N THR A 17 10.39 4.54 -60.32
CA THR A 17 9.99 3.51 -59.37
C THR A 17 10.19 4.06 -57.97
N ALA A 18 9.09 4.37 -57.28
CA ALA A 18 9.12 4.76 -55.88
C ALA A 18 9.59 3.58 -55.04
N TRP A 19 10.84 3.63 -54.56
CA TRP A 19 11.27 2.82 -53.44
C TRP A 19 10.58 3.35 -52.19
N ALA A 20 9.50 2.69 -51.78
CA ALA A 20 8.97 2.82 -50.43
C ALA A 20 9.94 2.14 -49.47
N GLY A 21 10.92 2.90 -48.96
CA GLY A 21 11.66 2.50 -47.78
C GLY A 21 10.70 2.49 -46.59
N ALA A 22 10.20 1.30 -46.24
CA ALA A 22 9.58 1.10 -44.95
C ALA A 22 10.64 1.38 -43.87
N ALA A 23 10.39 2.35 -43.00
CA ALA A 23 11.14 2.48 -41.77
C ALA A 23 10.77 1.28 -40.89
N GLU A 24 11.60 0.24 -40.91
CA GLU A 24 11.55 -0.84 -39.93
C GLU A 24 11.92 -0.24 -38.58
N GLY A 25 10.94 -0.17 -37.67
CA GLY A 25 11.19 0.12 -36.27
C GLY A 25 12.15 -0.93 -35.71
N SER A 26 13.28 -0.47 -35.17
CA SER A 26 14.31 -1.33 -34.62
C SER A 26 13.74 -2.14 -33.45
N ALA A 27 13.56 -3.46 -33.62
CA ALA A 27 13.28 -4.36 -32.51
C ALA A 27 14.50 -4.36 -31.58
N SER A 28 14.29 -4.01 -30.30
CA SER A 28 15.31 -4.18 -29.27
C SER A 28 15.76 -5.64 -29.27
N ALA A 29 17.07 -5.90 -29.28
CA ALA A 29 17.59 -7.25 -29.16
C ALA A 29 17.08 -7.90 -27.86
N ALA A 30 16.76 -9.20 -27.90
CA ALA A 30 16.35 -9.92 -26.71
C ALA A 30 17.54 -9.98 -25.72
N VAL A 31 17.30 -9.60 -24.46
CA VAL A 31 18.31 -9.51 -23.41
C VAL A 31 17.89 -10.46 -22.28
N ALA A 32 18.85 -11.19 -21.71
CA ALA A 32 18.64 -11.92 -20.47
C ALA A 32 19.13 -11.05 -19.31
N VAL A 33 18.24 -10.31 -18.65
CA VAL A 33 18.60 -9.40 -17.55
C VAL A 33 18.98 -10.18 -16.29
N CYS A 34 18.29 -11.29 -16.02
CA CYS A 34 18.55 -12.19 -14.90
C CYS A 34 19.41 -13.40 -15.30
N GLY A 35 19.61 -13.63 -16.59
CA GLY A 35 20.60 -14.60 -17.10
C GLY A 35 20.09 -16.04 -17.23
N HIS A 36 18.78 -16.28 -17.20
CA HIS A 36 18.16 -17.59 -17.37
C HIS A 36 17.85 -17.92 -18.84
N SER A 37 17.31 -16.96 -19.59
CA SER A 37 17.05 -17.11 -21.04
C SER A 37 16.95 -15.78 -21.76
N SER A 38 17.30 -15.77 -23.06
CA SER A 38 17.10 -14.63 -23.97
C SER A 38 16.06 -14.92 -25.05
N ALA A 39 15.33 -16.05 -24.99
CA ALA A 39 14.40 -16.45 -26.05
C ALA A 39 13.11 -15.64 -26.06
N GLN A 40 12.72 -15.05 -24.91
CA GLN A 40 11.56 -14.17 -24.73
C GLN A 40 10.27 -14.64 -25.45
N PRO A 41 9.84 -15.91 -25.27
CA PRO A 41 8.61 -16.42 -25.88
C PRO A 41 7.37 -15.79 -25.23
N THR A 42 6.21 -15.97 -25.84
CA THR A 42 4.94 -15.57 -25.20
C THR A 42 4.66 -16.47 -23.98
N LEU A 43 4.66 -15.89 -22.78
CA LEU A 43 4.36 -16.60 -21.53
C LEU A 43 2.99 -16.24 -20.98
N ARG A 44 2.31 -17.21 -20.38
CA ARG A 44 0.99 -17.08 -19.75
C ARG A 44 0.79 -18.18 -18.72
N GLN A 45 -0.33 -18.17 -18.01
CA GLN A 45 -0.64 -19.20 -17.03
C GLN A 45 -0.44 -20.63 -17.59
N GLY A 46 0.31 -21.45 -16.85
CA GLY A 46 0.70 -22.81 -17.25
C GLY A 46 1.99 -22.91 -18.07
N SER A 47 2.59 -21.79 -18.50
CA SER A 47 3.96 -21.78 -19.03
C SER A 47 4.95 -22.27 -17.96
N THR A 48 5.98 -22.99 -18.40
CA THR A 48 7.05 -23.49 -17.52
C THR A 48 8.43 -23.35 -18.15
N GLY A 49 9.48 -23.47 -17.33
CA GLY A 49 10.88 -23.51 -17.78
C GLY A 49 11.65 -22.20 -17.60
N GLU A 50 12.90 -22.16 -18.09
CA GLU A 50 13.85 -21.06 -17.85
C GLU A 50 13.35 -19.69 -18.31
N ASP A 51 12.56 -19.62 -19.39
CA ASP A 51 11.93 -18.36 -19.84
C ASP A 51 10.97 -17.81 -18.77
N THR A 52 10.28 -18.71 -18.05
CA THR A 52 9.37 -18.33 -16.96
C THR A 52 10.15 -17.87 -15.74
N VAL A 53 11.28 -18.52 -15.44
CA VAL A 53 12.20 -18.07 -14.37
C VAL A 53 12.71 -16.67 -14.67
N GLU A 54 13.12 -16.41 -15.92
CA GLU A 54 13.57 -15.08 -16.37
C GLU A 54 12.48 -14.03 -16.14
N ALA A 55 11.26 -14.28 -16.63
CA ALA A 55 10.14 -13.35 -16.45
C ALA A 55 9.84 -13.08 -14.97
N GLN A 56 9.80 -14.12 -14.13
CA GLN A 56 9.55 -13.98 -12.68
C GLN A 56 10.64 -13.15 -11.99
N CYS A 57 11.90 -13.35 -12.37
CA CYS A 57 13.02 -12.55 -11.86
C CYS A 57 12.93 -11.09 -12.31
N GLU A 58 12.75 -10.84 -13.61
CA GLU A 58 12.63 -9.50 -14.16
C GLU A 58 11.42 -8.75 -13.58
N LEU A 59 10.31 -9.44 -13.35
CA LEU A 59 9.14 -8.88 -12.66
C LEU A 59 9.48 -8.45 -11.24
N ASN A 60 10.20 -9.27 -10.47
CA ASN A 60 10.63 -8.92 -9.11
C ASN A 60 11.62 -7.73 -9.08
N LEU A 61 12.43 -7.56 -10.12
CA LEU A 61 13.33 -6.40 -10.26
C LEU A 61 12.56 -5.14 -10.69
N ALA A 62 11.67 -5.28 -11.68
CA ALA A 62 10.87 -4.21 -12.25
C ALA A 62 9.81 -3.68 -11.27
N THR A 63 9.33 -4.52 -10.35
CA THR A 63 8.35 -4.17 -9.32
C THR A 63 8.97 -4.34 -7.93
N LYS A 64 9.38 -3.23 -7.32
CA LYS A 64 10.22 -3.24 -6.11
C LYS A 64 9.62 -4.08 -4.97
N ALA A 65 10.47 -4.89 -4.34
CA ALA A 65 10.13 -5.72 -3.17
C ALA A 65 9.57 -4.92 -1.97
N SER A 66 9.88 -3.63 -1.86
CA SER A 66 9.33 -2.75 -0.82
C SER A 66 7.83 -2.45 -0.96
N ARG A 67 7.21 -2.85 -2.10
CA ARG A 67 5.79 -2.63 -2.40
C ARG A 67 5.04 -3.90 -2.75
N TYR A 68 5.74 -4.94 -3.20
CA TYR A 68 5.12 -6.20 -3.60
C TYR A 68 5.95 -7.38 -3.09
N THR A 69 5.32 -8.31 -2.37
CA THR A 69 5.96 -9.55 -1.91
C THR A 69 6.56 -10.28 -3.11
N PRO A 70 7.87 -10.57 -3.15
CA PRO A 70 8.50 -11.22 -4.30
C PRO A 70 7.77 -12.52 -4.69
N ILE A 71 7.53 -12.71 -5.98
CA ILE A 71 7.03 -13.99 -6.49
C ILE A 71 8.19 -14.99 -6.55
N GLY A 72 7.92 -16.27 -6.31
CA GLY A 72 8.93 -17.31 -6.50
C GLY A 72 9.36 -17.37 -7.97
N ALA A 73 10.66 -17.33 -8.24
CA ALA A 73 11.22 -17.59 -9.56
C ALA A 73 11.40 -19.12 -9.76
N ASP A 74 10.28 -19.83 -9.67
CA ASP A 74 10.21 -21.31 -9.65
C ASP A 74 10.05 -21.92 -11.05
N GLY A 75 10.01 -21.09 -12.09
CA GLY A 75 9.84 -21.52 -13.46
C GLY A 75 8.43 -22.04 -13.77
N SER A 76 7.45 -21.73 -12.91
CA SER A 76 6.04 -22.08 -13.10
C SER A 76 5.18 -20.82 -13.16
N PHE A 77 4.57 -20.56 -14.31
CA PHE A 77 3.72 -19.39 -14.50
C PHE A 77 2.35 -19.65 -13.88
N GLY A 78 2.27 -19.50 -12.56
CA GLY A 78 1.04 -19.64 -11.78
C GLY A 78 0.26 -18.33 -11.64
N PRO A 79 -0.86 -18.36 -10.88
CA PRO A 79 -1.70 -17.18 -10.64
C PRO A 79 -0.93 -15.97 -10.06
N ALA A 80 0.05 -16.22 -9.18
CA ALA A 80 0.87 -15.15 -8.60
C ALA A 80 1.75 -14.46 -9.66
N THR A 81 2.33 -15.22 -10.59
CA THR A 81 3.11 -14.68 -11.71
C THR A 81 2.22 -13.87 -12.64
N GLU A 82 1.03 -14.39 -12.99
CA GLU A 82 0.08 -13.67 -13.83
C GLU A 82 -0.36 -12.34 -13.20
N ALA A 83 -0.73 -12.36 -11.92
CA ALA A 83 -1.10 -11.16 -11.18
C ALA A 83 0.04 -10.12 -11.20
N ARG A 84 1.28 -10.59 -11.03
CA ARG A 84 2.46 -9.71 -11.07
C ARG A 84 2.70 -9.13 -12.47
N VAL A 85 2.50 -9.92 -13.54
CA VAL A 85 2.59 -9.43 -14.92
C VAL A 85 1.57 -8.33 -15.15
N ARG A 86 0.34 -8.49 -14.67
CA ARG A 86 -0.70 -7.46 -14.81
C ARG A 86 -0.33 -6.16 -14.11
N VAL A 87 0.16 -6.25 -12.87
CA VAL A 87 0.68 -5.08 -12.13
C VAL A 87 1.80 -4.40 -12.91
N PHE A 88 2.75 -5.18 -13.42
CA PHE A 88 3.85 -4.64 -14.21
C PHE A 88 3.37 -3.95 -15.49
N GLN A 89 2.49 -4.60 -16.27
CA GLN A 89 1.92 -4.05 -17.49
C GLN A 89 1.20 -2.74 -17.23
N GLN A 90 0.44 -2.65 -16.14
CA GLN A 90 -0.19 -1.41 -15.71
C GLN A 90 0.83 -0.32 -15.42
N CYS A 91 1.87 -0.62 -14.63
CA CYS A 91 2.94 0.32 -14.32
C CYS A 91 3.71 0.80 -15.55
N ALA A 92 3.90 -0.08 -16.53
CA ALA A 92 4.58 0.19 -17.79
C ALA A 92 3.68 0.85 -18.86
N GLY A 93 2.39 1.07 -18.58
CA GLY A 93 1.45 1.68 -19.52
C GLY A 93 1.08 0.77 -20.70
N LEU A 94 1.15 -0.55 -20.51
CA LEU A 94 0.83 -1.57 -21.51
C LEU A 94 -0.64 -2.03 -21.39
N GLY A 95 -1.12 -2.77 -22.39
CA GLY A 95 -2.36 -3.53 -22.25
C GLY A 95 -2.21 -4.59 -21.16
N VAL A 96 -3.14 -4.64 -20.20
CA VAL A 96 -3.05 -5.50 -19.01
C VAL A 96 -3.73 -6.84 -19.28
N ASP A 97 -3.08 -7.68 -20.09
CA ASP A 97 -3.60 -9.00 -20.49
C ASP A 97 -3.05 -10.17 -19.66
N GLY A 98 -2.07 -9.92 -18.78
CA GLY A 98 -1.42 -10.94 -17.95
C GLY A 98 -0.46 -11.85 -18.73
N VAL A 99 -0.18 -11.52 -19.98
CA VAL A 99 0.66 -12.29 -20.89
C VAL A 99 2.00 -11.57 -21.09
N VAL A 100 3.10 -12.29 -20.91
CA VAL A 100 4.42 -11.76 -21.25
C VAL A 100 4.65 -11.97 -22.75
N GLY A 101 4.11 -11.05 -23.55
CA GLY A 101 4.36 -10.96 -25.00
C GLY A 101 5.52 -10.00 -25.33
N PRO A 102 5.80 -9.77 -26.63
CA PRO A 102 6.95 -8.97 -27.06
C PRO A 102 7.02 -7.55 -26.44
N ASN A 103 5.87 -6.87 -26.30
CA ASN A 103 5.81 -5.55 -25.68
C ASN A 103 6.08 -5.60 -24.17
N THR A 104 5.57 -6.63 -23.48
CA THR A 104 5.82 -6.84 -22.06
C THR A 104 7.28 -7.16 -21.81
N TRP A 105 7.90 -8.01 -22.64
CA TRP A 105 9.34 -8.31 -22.58
C TRP A 105 10.20 -7.07 -22.79
N ALA A 106 9.93 -6.28 -23.83
CA ALA A 106 10.69 -5.06 -24.09
C ALA A 106 10.63 -4.08 -22.90
N ALA A 107 9.46 -3.94 -22.27
CA ALA A 107 9.30 -3.15 -21.07
C ALA A 107 10.02 -3.78 -19.87
N LEU A 108 9.90 -5.09 -19.64
CA LEU A 108 10.57 -5.80 -18.54
C LEU A 108 12.08 -5.63 -18.63
N ASN A 109 12.68 -5.83 -19.80
CA ASN A 109 14.12 -5.63 -20.01
C ASN A 109 14.56 -4.24 -19.56
N THR A 110 13.78 -3.22 -19.94
CA THR A 110 14.06 -1.82 -19.62
C THR A 110 13.91 -1.56 -18.12
N TRP A 111 12.82 -2.04 -17.52
CA TRP A 111 12.49 -1.80 -16.11
C TRP A 111 13.30 -2.64 -15.13
N ALA A 112 13.67 -3.86 -15.49
CA ALA A 112 14.52 -4.71 -14.67
C ALA A 112 15.96 -4.21 -14.67
N ALA A 113 16.47 -3.72 -15.81
CA ALA A 113 17.79 -3.08 -15.90
C ALA A 113 17.83 -1.70 -15.22
N HIS A 114 16.73 -0.95 -15.25
CA HIS A 114 16.58 0.36 -14.62
C HIS A 114 15.25 0.43 -13.88
N PRO A 115 15.19 0.07 -12.57
CA PRO A 115 13.95 0.02 -11.81
C PRO A 115 13.18 1.35 -11.80
N HIS A 116 12.16 1.45 -12.63
CA HIS A 116 11.26 2.59 -12.69
C HIS A 116 10.23 2.54 -11.55
N LYS A 117 9.74 3.71 -11.12
CA LYS A 117 8.65 3.78 -10.15
C LYS A 117 7.33 3.70 -10.92
N CYS A 118 6.48 2.75 -10.53
CA CYS A 118 5.07 2.80 -10.91
C CYS A 118 4.50 4.17 -10.48
N ALA A 119 3.78 4.86 -11.37
CA ALA A 119 3.19 6.15 -11.02
C ALA A 119 2.16 5.96 -9.90
N THR A 120 2.45 6.47 -8.70
CA THR A 120 1.57 6.35 -7.52
C THR A 120 0.61 7.53 -7.37
N THR A 121 0.69 8.53 -8.24
CA THR A 121 -0.18 9.71 -8.24
C THR A 121 -0.34 10.21 -9.67
N GLY A 122 -1.56 10.15 -10.18
CA GLY A 122 -1.89 10.64 -11.50
C GLY A 122 -1.73 12.16 -11.57
N THR A 123 -0.75 12.63 -12.32
CA THR A 123 -0.94 13.88 -13.07
C THR A 123 -1.74 13.50 -14.31
N ALA A 124 -2.96 14.02 -14.39
CA ALA A 124 -3.94 13.74 -15.45
C ALA A 124 -3.32 13.88 -16.85
N THR A 125 -3.73 13.07 -17.84
CA THR A 125 -4.78 13.59 -18.73
C THR A 125 -5.62 12.56 -19.49
N THR A 126 -5.42 11.25 -19.32
CA THR A 126 -6.34 10.25 -19.91
C THR A 126 -6.43 9.00 -19.05
N ALA A 127 -7.63 8.71 -18.52
CA ALA A 127 -7.94 7.37 -18.02
C ALA A 127 -7.66 6.36 -19.14
N GLN A 128 -6.96 5.26 -18.85
CA GLN A 128 -6.76 4.20 -19.85
C GLN A 128 -8.14 3.65 -20.25
N ALA A 129 -8.51 3.83 -21.52
CA ALA A 129 -9.79 3.38 -22.07
C ALA A 129 -9.92 1.84 -22.03
N VAL A 130 -8.79 1.14 -22.04
CA VAL A 130 -8.69 -0.32 -21.93
C VAL A 130 -7.72 -0.64 -20.81
N VAL A 131 -8.23 -1.19 -19.71
CA VAL A 131 -7.41 -1.65 -18.59
C VAL A 131 -7.13 -3.14 -18.78
N CYS A 132 -8.15 -3.99 -18.69
CA CYS A 132 -8.00 -5.44 -18.78
C CYS A 132 -8.24 -6.04 -20.18
N GLY A 133 -8.81 -5.27 -21.10
CA GLY A 133 -8.94 -5.68 -22.52
C GLY A 133 -9.92 -6.81 -22.78
N HIS A 134 -10.80 -7.16 -21.84
CA HIS A 134 -11.77 -8.24 -22.01
C HIS A 134 -13.12 -7.73 -22.54
N SER A 135 -13.59 -6.56 -22.08
CA SER A 135 -14.84 -5.96 -22.56
C SER A 135 -14.93 -4.46 -22.26
N THR A 136 -15.84 -3.77 -22.96
CA THR A 136 -16.19 -2.36 -22.71
C THR A 136 -17.68 -2.15 -22.42
N SER A 137 -18.53 -3.20 -22.47
CA SER A 137 -19.99 -3.06 -22.37
C SER A 137 -20.53 -2.80 -20.96
N GLN A 138 -19.75 -3.10 -19.91
CA GLN A 138 -20.10 -2.85 -18.49
C GLN A 138 -21.58 -3.12 -18.12
N PRO A 139 -22.14 -4.30 -18.45
CA PRO A 139 -23.53 -4.63 -18.12
C PRO A 139 -23.69 -4.88 -16.62
N THR A 140 -24.93 -4.86 -16.11
CA THR A 140 -25.17 -5.34 -14.74
C THR A 140 -24.79 -6.82 -14.62
N LEU A 141 -23.81 -7.13 -13.79
CA LEU A 141 -23.36 -8.51 -13.53
C LEU A 141 -23.75 -8.97 -12.13
N LYS A 142 -24.08 -10.24 -11.99
CA LYS A 142 -24.36 -10.90 -10.71
C LYS A 142 -24.02 -12.38 -10.77
N GLN A 143 -24.15 -13.08 -9.65
CA GLN A 143 -23.87 -14.51 -9.57
C GLN A 143 -24.58 -15.31 -10.68
N GLY A 144 -23.82 -16.15 -11.38
CA GLY A 144 -24.27 -16.93 -12.53
C GLY A 144 -24.05 -16.25 -13.89
N ALA A 145 -23.68 -14.97 -13.94
CA ALA A 145 -23.23 -14.33 -15.18
C ALA A 145 -21.94 -15.00 -15.69
N THR A 146 -21.76 -15.03 -17.01
CA THR A 146 -20.54 -15.58 -17.63
C THR A 146 -20.09 -14.72 -18.81
N GLY A 147 -18.82 -14.91 -19.22
CA GLY A 147 -18.29 -14.33 -20.46
C GLY A 147 -17.29 -13.19 -20.25
N ALA A 148 -17.06 -12.42 -21.31
CA ALA A 148 -15.98 -11.44 -21.38
C ALA A 148 -16.17 -10.26 -20.40
N ASP A 149 -17.41 -9.86 -20.14
CA ASP A 149 -17.73 -8.83 -19.13
C ASP A 149 -17.34 -9.28 -17.71
N VAL A 150 -17.52 -10.56 -17.39
CA VAL A 150 -17.11 -11.11 -16.08
C VAL A 150 -15.60 -11.15 -15.96
N LYS A 151 -14.88 -11.48 -17.03
CA LYS A 151 -13.41 -11.42 -17.03
C LYS A 151 -12.90 -10.00 -16.82
N GLU A 152 -13.54 -9.02 -17.46
CA GLU A 152 -13.22 -7.59 -17.25
C GLU A 152 -13.44 -7.20 -15.78
N ALA A 153 -14.56 -7.61 -15.19
CA ALA A 153 -14.87 -7.37 -13.78
C ALA A 153 -13.84 -7.99 -12.85
N GLN A 154 -13.55 -9.29 -13.00
CA GLN A 154 -12.60 -10.04 -12.17
C GLN A 154 -11.21 -9.39 -12.21
N CYS A 155 -10.71 -9.06 -13.41
CA CYS A 155 -9.43 -8.40 -13.57
C CYS A 155 -9.40 -7.01 -12.92
N ARG A 156 -10.42 -6.17 -13.14
CA ARG A 156 -10.45 -4.83 -12.54
C ARG A 156 -10.58 -4.89 -11.02
N LEU A 157 -11.29 -5.88 -10.48
CA LEU A 157 -11.35 -6.10 -9.05
C LEU A 157 -9.97 -6.46 -8.50
N ASP A 158 -9.22 -7.35 -9.14
CA ASP A 158 -7.86 -7.67 -8.69
C ASP A 158 -6.89 -6.48 -8.81
N LEU A 159 -7.13 -5.53 -9.72
CA LEU A 159 -6.36 -4.28 -9.81
C LEU A 159 -6.76 -3.24 -8.76
N ALA A 160 -8.04 -3.19 -8.39
CA ALA A 160 -8.58 -2.20 -7.46
C ALA A 160 -8.53 -2.66 -5.99
N MET A 161 -8.04 -3.88 -5.73
CA MET A 161 -8.10 -4.56 -4.44
C MET A 161 -6.73 -5.14 -4.14
N ASP A 162 -6.13 -4.76 -3.03
CA ASP A 162 -4.77 -5.17 -2.71
C ASP A 162 -4.67 -6.69 -2.52
N ALA A 163 -3.77 -7.33 -3.27
CA ALA A 163 -3.60 -8.78 -3.29
C ALA A 163 -3.14 -9.36 -1.94
N THR A 164 -2.57 -8.54 -1.04
CA THR A 164 -2.19 -9.02 0.30
C THR A 164 -3.40 -9.24 1.22
N HIS A 165 -4.45 -8.46 1.03
CA HIS A 165 -5.72 -8.54 1.78
C HIS A 165 -6.79 -9.33 1.04
N TYR A 166 -6.73 -9.33 -0.28
CA TYR A 166 -7.75 -9.86 -1.17
C TYR A 166 -7.10 -10.81 -2.19
N PRO A 167 -7.01 -12.12 -1.88
CA PRO A 167 -6.35 -13.10 -2.74
C PRO A 167 -6.89 -13.04 -4.17
N PRO A 168 -6.05 -12.93 -5.22
CA PRO A 168 -6.53 -12.68 -6.58
C PRO A 168 -7.64 -13.64 -7.03
N LEU A 169 -8.65 -13.10 -7.70
CA LEU A 169 -9.69 -13.89 -8.33
C LEU A 169 -9.08 -14.71 -9.47
N THR A 170 -9.69 -15.86 -9.74
CA THR A 170 -9.46 -16.52 -11.02
C THR A 170 -10.24 -15.77 -12.09
N ILE A 171 -9.58 -15.32 -13.16
CA ILE A 171 -10.20 -14.61 -14.29
C ILE A 171 -10.76 -15.64 -15.29
N ASP A 172 -11.71 -16.45 -14.84
CA ASP A 172 -12.30 -17.53 -15.63
C ASP A 172 -13.51 -17.08 -16.45
N GLY A 173 -14.05 -15.89 -16.18
CA GLY A 173 -15.28 -15.40 -16.78
C GLY A 173 -16.53 -16.05 -16.23
N ASN A 174 -16.48 -16.66 -15.05
CA ASN A 174 -17.62 -17.17 -14.31
C ASN A 174 -17.86 -16.33 -13.06
N PHE A 175 -19.02 -15.70 -12.95
CA PHE A 175 -19.36 -14.91 -11.78
C PHE A 175 -19.87 -15.85 -10.67
N GLY A 176 -18.94 -16.52 -10.01
CA GLY A 176 -19.20 -17.41 -8.89
C GLY A 176 -19.26 -16.68 -7.54
N GLY A 177 -19.41 -17.44 -6.44
CA GLY A 177 -19.47 -16.88 -5.09
C GLY A 177 -18.21 -16.10 -4.69
N GLY A 178 -17.04 -16.49 -5.19
CA GLY A 178 -15.79 -15.73 -4.98
C GLY A 178 -15.82 -14.34 -5.63
N THR A 179 -16.29 -14.24 -6.88
CA THR A 179 -16.45 -12.95 -7.57
C THR A 179 -17.51 -12.09 -6.89
N GLN A 180 -18.64 -12.68 -6.47
CA GLN A 180 -19.66 -11.95 -5.72
C GLN A 180 -19.11 -11.38 -4.40
N GLY A 181 -18.44 -12.21 -3.60
CA GLY A 181 -17.83 -11.76 -2.35
C GLY A 181 -16.83 -10.62 -2.57
N ARG A 182 -16.04 -10.69 -3.64
CA ARG A 182 -15.12 -9.61 -4.02
C ARG A 182 -15.84 -8.33 -4.46
N VAL A 183 -16.97 -8.44 -5.15
CA VAL A 183 -17.79 -7.27 -5.51
C VAL A 183 -18.34 -6.62 -4.25
N GLU A 184 -18.86 -7.40 -3.30
CA GLU A 184 -19.30 -6.85 -2.02
C GLU A 184 -18.17 -6.17 -1.25
N ASP A 185 -16.97 -6.75 -1.24
CA ASP A 185 -15.79 -6.13 -0.63
C ASP A 185 -15.42 -4.81 -1.30
N PHE A 186 -15.37 -4.79 -2.63
CA PHE A 186 -15.13 -3.57 -3.39
C PHE A 186 -16.22 -2.52 -3.14
N GLN A 187 -17.49 -2.91 -3.10
CA GLN A 187 -18.61 -2.01 -2.82
C GLN A 187 -18.51 -1.40 -1.43
N ARG A 188 -18.20 -2.21 -0.40
CA ARG A 188 -17.96 -1.69 0.96
C ARG A 188 -16.82 -0.67 0.98
N CYS A 189 -15.75 -0.92 0.23
CA CYS A 189 -14.63 0.00 0.09
C CYS A 189 -14.95 1.29 -0.66
N ALA A 190 -15.73 1.17 -1.73
CA ALA A 190 -16.13 2.31 -2.54
C ALA A 190 -17.30 3.10 -1.94
N ASN A 191 -17.72 2.77 -0.71
CA ASN A 191 -18.89 3.32 -0.01
C ASN A 191 -20.18 3.22 -0.84
N LEU A 192 -20.41 2.03 -1.40
CA LEU A 192 -21.60 1.65 -2.15
C LEU A 192 -22.46 0.68 -1.33
N ASN A 193 -23.71 0.50 -1.76
CA ASN A 193 -24.54 -0.60 -1.26
C ASN A 193 -23.86 -1.94 -1.60
N ALA A 194 -23.60 -2.78 -0.59
CA ALA A 194 -22.89 -4.04 -0.75
C ALA A 194 -23.85 -5.18 -1.11
N ASP A 195 -24.48 -5.10 -2.28
CA ASP A 195 -25.45 -6.08 -2.80
C ASP A 195 -24.82 -7.21 -3.61
N GLY A 196 -23.51 -7.14 -3.89
CA GLY A 196 -22.79 -8.15 -4.66
C GLY A 196 -23.08 -8.11 -6.16
N GLU A 197 -23.85 -7.13 -6.63
CA GLU A 197 -24.13 -6.91 -8.05
C GLU A 197 -23.24 -5.80 -8.62
N LEU A 198 -22.59 -6.09 -9.74
CA LEU A 198 -21.82 -5.12 -10.51
C LEU A 198 -22.76 -4.28 -11.37
N GLY A 199 -23.52 -3.39 -10.73
CA GLY A 199 -24.39 -2.40 -11.37
C GLY A 199 -23.64 -1.14 -11.84
N PRO A 200 -24.35 -0.17 -12.46
CA PRO A 200 -23.72 1.02 -13.04
C PRO A 200 -22.84 1.83 -12.07
N ASN A 201 -23.26 1.96 -10.81
CA ASN A 201 -22.49 2.68 -9.79
C ASN A 201 -21.20 1.95 -9.40
N THR A 202 -21.28 0.63 -9.27
CA THR A 202 -20.12 -0.23 -8.97
C THR A 202 -19.14 -0.23 -10.13
N TRP A 203 -19.62 -0.33 -11.38
CA TRP A 203 -18.79 -0.22 -12.57
C TRP A 203 -18.06 1.12 -12.67
N ALA A 204 -18.76 2.23 -12.43
CA ALA A 204 -18.15 3.56 -12.49
C ALA A 204 -16.98 3.68 -11.50
N LYS A 205 -17.17 3.23 -10.25
CA LYS A 205 -16.10 3.23 -9.23
C LYS A 205 -14.98 2.25 -9.57
N LEU A 206 -15.32 1.04 -10.01
CA LEU A 206 -14.36 -0.01 -10.32
C LEU A 206 -13.46 0.40 -11.50
N ALA A 207 -14.05 0.99 -12.54
CA ALA A 207 -13.32 1.51 -13.69
C ALA A 207 -12.38 2.65 -13.29
N ASP A 208 -12.86 3.57 -12.48
CA ASP A 208 -12.08 4.69 -11.95
C ASP A 208 -10.88 4.20 -11.10
N TRP A 209 -11.12 3.33 -10.11
CA TRP A 209 -10.09 2.84 -9.20
C TRP A 209 -9.04 1.98 -9.90
N SER A 210 -9.48 1.03 -10.73
CA SER A 210 -8.58 0.20 -11.53
C SER A 210 -7.75 1.02 -12.53
N SER A 211 -8.24 2.17 -13.00
CA SER A 211 -7.50 3.07 -13.89
C SER A 211 -6.50 4.00 -13.19
N ARG A 212 -6.64 4.21 -11.87
CA ARG A 212 -5.84 5.16 -11.08
C ARG A 212 -4.93 4.52 -10.03
N ASN A 213 -4.83 3.19 -10.02
CA ASN A 213 -4.01 2.42 -9.06
C ASN A 213 -4.40 2.73 -7.59
N LEU A 214 -5.71 2.85 -7.34
CA LEU A 214 -6.29 2.99 -6.01
C LEU A 214 -6.68 1.61 -5.49
N TYR A 215 -6.30 1.30 -4.25
CA TYR A 215 -6.60 0.03 -3.60
C TYR A 215 -7.66 0.21 -2.51
N CYS A 216 -8.60 -0.73 -2.45
CA CYS A 216 -9.53 -0.87 -1.34
C CYS A 216 -8.80 -1.16 -0.04
N ALA A 217 -8.74 -0.14 0.82
CA ALA A 217 -8.45 -0.29 2.25
C ALA A 217 -9.68 -0.94 2.92
N PRO A 218 -9.52 -1.94 3.81
CA PRO A 218 -10.60 -2.50 4.62
C PRO A 218 -11.58 -1.41 5.09
N PRO A 219 -12.90 -1.57 4.87
CA PRO A 219 -13.86 -0.55 5.26
C PRO A 219 -13.77 -0.27 6.75
N ARG A 220 -13.83 1.02 7.08
CA ARG A 220 -13.90 1.54 8.43
C ARG A 220 -14.90 0.74 9.28
N PRO A 221 -14.51 0.29 10.49
CA PRO A 221 -15.43 -0.35 11.41
C PRO A 221 -16.64 0.53 11.72
N ALA A 222 -17.85 -0.04 11.64
CA ALA A 222 -19.06 0.69 11.93
C ALA A 222 -19.19 1.00 13.43
N GLY A 223 -19.85 2.10 13.77
CA GLY A 223 -20.15 2.47 15.16
C GLY A 223 -19.10 3.34 15.85
N TYR A 224 -18.03 3.73 15.14
CA TYR A 224 -17.03 4.67 15.64
C TYR A 224 -17.12 5.98 14.88
N ALA A 225 -17.04 7.10 15.60
CA ALA A 225 -17.20 8.44 15.02
C ALA A 225 -15.86 9.11 14.68
N ILE A 226 -14.78 8.67 15.33
CA ILE A 226 -13.48 9.34 15.34
C ILE A 226 -12.45 8.42 14.70
N ASP A 227 -11.76 8.95 13.70
CA ASP A 227 -10.75 8.24 12.93
C ASP A 227 -9.34 8.74 13.27
N GLY A 228 -8.40 7.81 13.25
CA GLY A 228 -6.98 8.07 13.39
C GLY A 228 -6.18 7.42 12.28
N ILE A 229 -4.94 7.87 12.14
CA ILE A 229 -3.91 7.19 11.35
C ILE A 229 -2.61 7.15 12.14
N ASP A 230 -1.72 6.23 11.77
CA ASP A 230 -0.31 6.31 12.16
C ASP A 230 0.65 6.37 10.97
N THR A 231 1.72 7.14 11.16
CA THR A 231 2.71 7.42 10.13
C THR A 231 4.14 7.25 10.64
N ALA A 232 5.03 6.98 9.69
CA ALA A 232 6.46 6.93 9.83
C ALA A 232 7.10 7.45 8.54
N LYS A 233 8.43 7.36 8.43
CA LYS A 233 9.15 7.66 7.18
C LYS A 233 8.61 6.97 5.92
N TYR A 234 7.90 5.85 6.06
CA TYR A 234 7.37 5.09 4.94
C TYR A 234 6.24 5.81 4.19
N GLN A 235 5.56 6.74 4.85
CA GLN A 235 4.51 7.57 4.25
C GLN A 235 5.06 8.76 3.43
N HIS A 236 6.39 8.86 3.30
CA HIS A 236 7.11 9.85 2.50
C HIS A 236 7.82 9.22 1.30
N PRO A 237 7.10 8.68 0.30
CA PRO A 237 7.73 8.04 -0.84
C PRO A 237 8.65 9.01 -1.59
N GLY A 238 9.96 8.75 -1.56
CA GLY A 238 10.96 9.65 -2.15
C GLY A 238 11.16 10.96 -1.38
N GLY A 239 10.79 11.00 -0.09
CA GLY A 239 10.90 12.17 0.77
C GLY A 239 9.78 13.20 0.59
N ALA A 240 8.70 12.85 -0.12
CA ALA A 240 7.59 13.75 -0.35
C ALA A 240 6.86 14.09 0.97
N PRO A 241 6.44 15.35 1.19
CA PRO A 241 5.75 15.73 2.42
C PRO A 241 4.32 15.19 2.47
N ILE A 242 3.81 15.00 3.68
CA ILE A 242 2.39 14.73 3.93
C ILE A 242 1.64 16.08 3.98
N ASN A 243 0.51 16.17 3.26
CA ASN A 243 -0.38 17.33 3.37
C ASN A 243 -1.35 17.14 4.54
N TRP A 244 -0.89 17.49 5.75
CA TRP A 244 -1.66 17.32 6.98
C TRP A 244 -2.99 18.09 7.02
N ALA A 245 -3.10 19.21 6.32
CA ALA A 245 -4.36 19.94 6.20
C ALA A 245 -5.40 19.15 5.38
N ALA A 246 -4.97 18.48 4.32
CA ALA A 246 -5.84 17.58 3.55
C ALA A 246 -6.23 16.35 4.38
N VAL A 247 -5.30 15.79 5.18
CA VAL A 247 -5.60 14.68 6.10
C VAL A 247 -6.67 15.07 7.10
N LYS A 248 -6.56 16.25 7.73
CA LYS A 248 -7.60 16.77 8.62
C LYS A 248 -8.93 16.97 7.89
N ALA A 249 -8.89 17.54 6.70
CA ALA A 249 -10.09 17.78 5.89
C ALA A 249 -10.79 16.49 5.43
N SER A 250 -10.07 15.36 5.37
CA SER A 250 -10.66 14.06 5.05
C SER A 250 -11.42 13.42 6.21
N GLY A 251 -11.47 14.07 7.38
CA GLY A 251 -12.18 13.59 8.58
C GLY A 251 -11.32 12.84 9.58
N VAL A 252 -9.99 12.77 9.38
CA VAL A 252 -9.07 12.23 10.39
C VAL A 252 -8.93 13.21 11.55
N GLU A 253 -9.07 12.72 12.77
CA GLU A 253 -8.96 13.51 14.00
C GLU A 253 -7.64 13.26 14.73
N ILE A 254 -7.13 12.02 14.67
CA ILE A 254 -5.94 11.59 15.41
C ILE A 254 -4.80 11.26 14.44
N ALA A 255 -3.58 11.72 14.74
CA ALA A 255 -2.37 11.32 14.02
C ALA A 255 -1.30 10.84 15.01
N THR A 256 -0.93 9.56 14.93
CA THR A 256 0.21 9.04 15.68
C THR A 256 1.46 8.98 14.79
N ILE A 257 2.59 9.48 15.28
CA ILE A 257 3.76 9.75 14.43
C ILE A 257 4.98 9.08 15.04
N LYS A 258 5.67 8.27 14.24
CA LYS A 258 6.87 7.56 14.69
C LYS A 258 7.91 8.57 15.15
N ALA A 259 8.41 8.38 16.36
CA ALA A 259 9.48 9.22 16.89
C ALA A 259 10.82 8.48 16.89
N THR A 260 10.87 7.30 17.49
CA THR A 260 12.12 6.55 17.66
C THR A 260 11.92 5.05 17.55
N ARG A 261 13.02 4.34 17.22
CA ARG A 261 13.12 2.88 17.27
C ARG A 261 14.38 2.51 18.04
N GLY A 262 14.27 1.65 19.05
CA GLY A 262 15.41 1.23 19.84
C GLY A 262 16.16 2.41 20.48
N THR A 263 17.47 2.23 20.70
CA THR A 263 18.31 3.24 21.36
C THR A 263 18.95 4.24 20.39
N ASN A 264 18.88 4.00 19.08
CA ASN A 264 19.74 4.64 18.09
C ASN A 264 19.01 5.24 16.88
N VAL A 265 17.72 4.98 16.68
CA VAL A 265 16.97 5.52 15.53
C VAL A 265 16.00 6.61 15.97
N THR A 266 16.05 7.77 15.31
CA THR A 266 14.95 8.74 15.23
C THR A 266 14.36 8.67 13.84
N ASP A 267 13.04 8.70 13.74
CA ASP A 267 12.37 8.84 12.45
C ASP A 267 12.73 10.19 11.83
N GLU A 268 13.15 10.18 10.57
CA GLU A 268 13.67 11.36 9.88
C GLU A 268 12.61 12.44 9.64
N PHE A 269 11.31 12.08 9.70
CA PHE A 269 10.20 13.02 9.54
C PHE A 269 9.56 13.46 10.85
N LEU A 270 9.98 12.92 12.01
CA LEU A 270 9.44 13.31 13.32
C LEU A 270 9.42 14.84 13.53
N ALA A 271 10.53 15.50 13.20
CA ALA A 271 10.70 16.94 13.43
C ALA A 271 9.81 17.80 12.52
N THR A 272 9.37 17.28 11.38
CA THR A 272 8.49 17.99 10.45
C THR A 272 7.03 17.65 10.68
N ASP A 273 6.72 16.36 10.84
CA ASP A 273 5.36 15.87 10.83
C ASP A 273 4.61 16.12 12.13
N LEU A 274 5.24 15.89 13.28
CA LEU A 274 4.58 16.05 14.57
C LEU A 274 4.06 17.49 14.79
N PRO A 275 4.86 18.55 14.56
CA PRO A 275 4.34 19.91 14.61
C PRO A 275 3.40 20.25 13.45
N ALA A 276 3.61 19.72 12.23
CA ALA A 276 2.75 20.04 11.09
C ALA A 276 1.33 19.45 11.23
N ALA A 277 1.21 18.21 11.70
CA ALA A 277 -0.06 17.56 12.01
C ALA A 277 -0.81 18.32 13.12
N HIS A 278 -0.11 18.67 14.20
CA HIS A 278 -0.67 19.46 15.30
C HIS A 278 -1.18 20.82 14.81
N ASN A 279 -0.39 21.54 14.02
CA ASN A 279 -0.78 22.83 13.44
C ASN A 279 -1.94 22.73 12.44
N ALA A 280 -2.12 21.58 11.78
CA ALA A 280 -3.28 21.30 10.94
C ALA A 280 -4.56 21.03 11.75
N GLY A 281 -4.46 20.94 13.09
CA GLY A 281 -5.60 20.75 13.99
C GLY A 281 -5.88 19.29 14.35
N LEU A 282 -4.98 18.37 14.04
CA LEU A 282 -5.04 16.98 14.48
C LEU A 282 -4.60 16.86 15.94
N ASP A 283 -5.18 15.90 16.65
CA ASP A 283 -4.69 15.47 17.95
C ASP A 283 -3.54 14.47 17.74
N VAL A 284 -2.36 14.76 18.29
CA VAL A 284 -1.12 14.07 17.92
C VAL A 284 -0.52 13.27 19.07
N ALA A 285 0.01 12.09 18.74
CA ALA A 285 0.76 11.23 19.67
C ALA A 285 2.09 10.78 19.04
N PRO A 286 3.26 11.09 19.62
CA PRO A 286 4.50 10.46 19.19
C PRO A 286 4.56 9.01 19.70
N TYR A 287 5.06 8.08 18.87
CA TYR A 287 5.24 6.69 19.27
C TYR A 287 6.69 6.19 19.20
N HIS A 288 6.99 5.19 20.04
CA HIS A 288 8.30 4.53 20.10
C HIS A 288 8.18 3.05 19.78
N TYR A 289 8.84 2.59 18.72
CA TYR A 289 8.98 1.17 18.41
C TYR A 289 10.04 0.55 19.31
N TYR A 290 9.62 -0.32 20.24
CA TYR A 290 10.52 -0.99 21.16
C TYR A 290 11.34 -2.09 20.46
N THR A 291 12.65 -2.09 20.65
CA THR A 291 13.50 -3.20 20.18
C THR A 291 14.00 -4.02 21.36
N GLY A 292 13.54 -5.27 21.49
CA GLY A 292 14.06 -6.23 22.47
C GLY A 292 15.39 -6.87 22.05
N SER A 293 16.34 -6.07 21.57
CA SER A 293 17.63 -6.52 21.00
C SER A 293 18.74 -6.67 22.04
N ALA A 294 18.59 -6.07 23.22
CA ALA A 294 19.52 -6.19 24.35
C ALA A 294 18.76 -6.11 25.70
N PRO A 295 19.26 -6.75 26.78
CA PRO A 295 18.59 -6.75 28.08
C PRO A 295 18.66 -5.38 28.76
N ASN A 296 17.63 -5.04 29.53
CA ASN A 296 17.56 -3.85 30.41
C ASN A 296 17.70 -2.51 29.67
N THR A 297 17.17 -2.42 28.45
CA THR A 297 17.29 -1.20 27.62
C THR A 297 16.06 -0.32 27.61
N GLY A 298 14.97 -0.70 28.29
CA GLY A 298 13.73 0.08 28.32
C GLY A 298 13.93 1.50 28.86
N GLY A 299 14.78 1.66 29.88
CA GLY A 299 15.13 2.99 30.41
C GLY A 299 15.92 3.87 29.43
N ASP A 300 16.83 3.28 28.66
CA ASP A 300 17.65 3.98 27.67
C ASP A 300 16.85 4.33 26.41
N GLN A 301 15.99 3.40 25.97
CA GLN A 301 15.03 3.62 24.89
C GLN A 301 14.05 4.75 25.25
N ALA A 302 13.62 4.83 26.52
CA ALA A 302 12.81 5.95 27.00
C ALA A 302 13.56 7.29 26.96
N ASP A 303 14.83 7.34 27.39
CA ASP A 303 15.63 8.57 27.29
C ASP A 303 15.74 9.06 25.84
N ARG A 304 16.00 8.14 24.92
CA ARG A 304 16.08 8.45 23.49
C ARG A 304 14.77 9.03 22.96
N PHE A 305 13.65 8.39 23.29
CA PHE A 305 12.32 8.85 22.91
C PHE A 305 12.01 10.24 23.49
N ILE A 306 12.20 10.42 24.81
CA ILE A 306 11.95 11.70 25.50
C ILE A 306 12.76 12.83 24.86
N ALA A 307 14.05 12.60 24.60
CA ALA A 307 14.93 13.60 23.99
C ALA A 307 14.48 13.99 22.58
N ALA A 308 14.19 13.00 21.72
CA ALA A 308 13.74 13.23 20.35
C ALA A 308 12.40 13.98 20.29
N VAL A 309 11.45 13.56 21.12
CA VAL A 309 10.10 14.13 21.15
C VAL A 309 10.11 15.55 21.71
N ARG A 310 10.85 15.83 22.79
CA ARG A 310 10.94 17.20 23.34
C ARG A 310 11.53 18.19 22.33
N ALA A 311 12.43 17.75 21.45
CA ALA A 311 13.01 18.61 20.41
C ALA A 311 11.98 19.13 19.39
N THR A 312 10.81 18.48 19.29
CA THR A 312 9.70 18.93 18.42
C THR A 312 8.81 20.00 19.06
N GLY A 313 9.00 20.28 20.36
CA GLY A 313 8.10 21.13 21.15
C GLY A 313 6.87 20.41 21.72
N TYR A 314 6.72 19.10 21.49
CA TYR A 314 5.71 18.29 22.14
C TYR A 314 5.94 18.22 23.65
N THR A 315 4.86 18.41 24.43
CA THR A 315 4.94 18.46 25.90
C THR A 315 4.06 17.40 26.58
N GLY A 316 3.13 16.80 25.84
CA GLY A 316 2.08 15.94 26.38
C GLY A 316 0.97 16.72 27.10
N LYS A 317 1.01 18.05 27.12
CA LYS A 317 0.11 18.92 27.90
C LYS A 317 -0.52 20.05 27.10
N ARG A 318 -0.08 20.28 25.86
CA ARG A 318 -0.75 21.27 24.99
C ARG A 318 -2.14 20.73 24.61
N PRO A 319 -3.12 21.59 24.35
CA PRO A 319 -4.32 21.18 23.63
C PRO A 319 -3.92 20.50 22.32
N GLY A 320 -4.44 19.29 22.09
CA GLY A 320 -4.09 18.43 20.98
C GLY A 320 -2.88 17.51 21.19
N ASP A 321 -2.18 17.56 22.34
CA ASP A 321 -1.18 16.54 22.69
C ASP A 321 -1.88 15.33 23.36
N LEU A 322 -1.99 14.21 22.64
CA LEU A 322 -2.43 12.91 23.19
C LEU A 322 -1.26 12.21 23.91
N PRO A 323 -1.48 11.29 24.86
CA PRO A 323 -0.38 10.61 25.53
C PRO A 323 0.59 9.88 24.58
N PRO A 324 1.90 9.81 24.90
CA PRO A 324 2.88 9.07 24.10
C PRO A 324 2.52 7.58 23.97
N ILE A 325 2.84 6.97 22.83
CA ILE A 325 2.54 5.56 22.55
C ILE A 325 3.82 4.71 22.65
N PHE A 326 3.73 3.60 23.38
CA PHE A 326 4.72 2.54 23.42
C PHE A 326 4.31 1.45 22.45
N ASP A 327 4.98 1.37 21.32
CA ASP A 327 4.75 0.35 20.30
C ASP A 327 5.49 -0.95 20.70
N PHE A 328 4.68 -1.92 21.08
CA PHE A 328 5.09 -3.18 21.71
C PHE A 328 4.56 -4.38 20.95
N GLU A 329 5.36 -4.83 20.00
CA GLU A 329 4.99 -5.86 19.05
C GLU A 329 6.13 -6.86 18.77
N ARG A 330 5.86 -7.80 17.86
CA ARG A 330 6.84 -8.77 17.35
C ARG A 330 7.96 -8.05 16.61
N MET A 331 9.14 -8.68 16.54
CA MET A 331 10.30 -8.07 15.89
C MET A 331 10.11 -7.90 14.38
N ASP A 332 10.21 -6.66 13.89
CA ASP A 332 10.33 -6.25 12.49
C ASP A 332 11.78 -6.40 12.00
N ASP A 333 12.30 -7.64 12.09
CA ASP A 333 13.56 -8.07 11.50
C ASP A 333 13.34 -9.09 10.36
N GLY A 334 12.09 -9.15 9.86
CA GLY A 334 11.63 -10.12 8.86
C GLY A 334 11.27 -11.50 9.42
N THR A 335 11.54 -11.77 10.71
CA THR A 335 11.22 -13.07 11.31
C THR A 335 9.87 -13.11 12.02
N GLY A 336 9.32 -11.95 12.43
CA GLY A 336 8.08 -11.88 13.21
C GLY A 336 8.19 -12.59 14.58
N ARG A 337 9.40 -12.84 15.06
CA ARG A 337 9.63 -13.57 16.31
C ARG A 337 9.28 -12.71 17.53
N CYS A 338 9.07 -13.39 18.66
CA CYS A 338 9.02 -12.73 19.95
C CYS A 338 10.35 -12.04 20.27
N PRO A 339 10.34 -10.84 20.88
CA PRO A 339 11.52 -10.21 21.43
C PRO A 339 12.28 -11.17 22.37
N VAL A 340 13.60 -11.27 22.19
CA VAL A 340 14.46 -12.08 23.09
C VAL A 340 14.68 -11.38 24.43
N TYR A 341 14.72 -10.05 24.39
CA TYR A 341 14.75 -9.19 25.57
C TYR A 341 13.49 -8.32 25.63
N GLY A 342 13.33 -7.58 26.73
CA GLY A 342 12.14 -6.79 26.99
C GLY A 342 11.16 -7.50 27.90
N THR A 343 11.62 -7.85 29.10
CA THR A 343 10.76 -8.40 30.16
C THR A 343 9.68 -7.38 30.55
N VAL A 344 8.63 -7.84 31.25
CA VAL A 344 7.62 -6.94 31.84
C VAL A 344 8.25 -5.81 32.66
N ALA A 345 9.34 -6.09 33.39
CA ALA A 345 10.04 -5.08 34.17
C ALA A 345 10.73 -4.03 33.28
N ASP A 346 11.31 -4.45 32.15
CA ASP A 346 11.98 -3.56 31.21
C ASP A 346 10.97 -2.66 30.49
N VAL A 347 9.84 -3.22 30.07
CA VAL A 347 8.71 -2.46 29.50
C VAL A 347 8.18 -1.44 30.52
N LYS A 348 7.99 -1.85 31.78
CA LYS A 348 7.58 -0.92 32.85
C LYS A 348 8.62 0.17 33.12
N SER A 349 9.91 -0.11 32.94
CA SER A 349 10.96 0.90 33.05
C SER A 349 10.74 2.02 32.01
N TRP A 350 10.45 1.65 30.76
CA TRP A 350 10.13 2.62 29.72
C TRP A 350 8.86 3.41 30.06
N LEU A 351 7.76 2.71 30.38
CA LEU A 351 6.44 3.32 30.64
C LEU A 351 6.51 4.32 31.80
N ASN A 352 7.12 3.93 32.92
CA ASN A 352 7.25 4.79 34.10
C ASN A 352 8.07 6.06 33.80
N LYS A 353 9.16 5.92 33.03
CA LYS A 353 10.05 7.03 32.72
C LYS A 353 9.40 8.04 31.77
N VAL A 354 8.69 7.54 30.76
CA VAL A 354 7.93 8.39 29.83
C VAL A 354 6.74 9.04 30.53
N GLN A 355 6.02 8.32 31.39
CA GLN A 355 4.96 8.90 32.22
C GLN A 355 5.48 10.03 33.10
N ALA A 356 6.64 9.84 33.76
CA ALA A 356 7.26 10.88 34.57
C ALA A 356 7.70 12.10 33.73
N ALA A 357 8.16 11.88 32.49
CA ALA A 357 8.68 12.94 31.64
C ALA A 357 7.60 13.85 31.03
N PHE A 358 6.41 13.31 30.73
CA PHE A 358 5.32 14.04 30.09
C PHE A 358 4.10 14.25 31.01
N GLY A 359 4.04 13.56 32.15
CA GLY A 359 2.91 13.63 33.09
C GLY A 359 1.62 12.99 32.55
N ARG A 360 1.73 12.12 31.53
CA ARG A 360 0.61 11.42 30.90
C ARG A 360 0.87 9.93 30.94
N THR A 361 -0.12 9.12 31.32
CA THR A 361 -0.02 7.65 31.24
C THR A 361 0.15 7.24 29.77
N PRO A 362 1.26 6.60 29.38
CA PRO A 362 1.48 6.19 28.00
C PRO A 362 0.41 5.20 27.53
N ILE A 363 0.09 5.27 26.25
CA ILE A 363 -0.74 4.27 25.56
C ILE A 363 0.18 3.12 25.16
N ILE A 364 -0.27 1.87 25.27
CA ILE A 364 0.45 0.71 24.73
C ILE A 364 -0.20 0.33 23.41
N TYR A 365 0.57 0.39 22.33
CA TYR A 365 0.19 -0.23 21.07
C TYR A 365 0.66 -1.69 21.07
N THR A 366 -0.22 -2.64 20.73
CA THR A 366 0.12 -4.06 20.68
C THR A 366 -0.93 -4.92 19.95
N GLN A 367 -0.62 -6.21 19.77
CA GLN A 367 -1.58 -7.23 19.37
C GLN A 367 -1.88 -8.15 20.56
N LYS A 368 -3.14 -8.56 20.76
CA LYS A 368 -3.47 -9.51 21.84
C LYS A 368 -2.68 -10.83 21.70
N SER A 369 -2.62 -11.37 20.48
CA SER A 369 -1.88 -12.59 20.17
C SER A 369 -0.40 -12.48 20.57
N PHE A 370 0.22 -11.32 20.36
CA PHE A 370 1.59 -11.08 20.80
C PHE A 370 1.75 -11.17 22.31
N LEU A 371 0.85 -10.56 23.09
CA LEU A 371 0.90 -10.67 24.56
C LEU A 371 0.64 -12.09 25.05
N ASP A 372 -0.28 -12.81 24.40
CA ASP A 372 -0.58 -14.20 24.71
C ASP A 372 0.66 -15.08 24.45
N ASP A 373 1.22 -14.99 23.23
CA ASP A 373 2.29 -15.86 22.74
C ASP A 373 3.65 -15.53 23.35
N CYS A 374 4.01 -14.25 23.42
CA CYS A 374 5.36 -13.81 23.78
C CYS A 374 5.48 -13.44 25.27
N TYR A 375 4.37 -13.16 25.95
CA TYR A 375 4.35 -12.71 27.34
C TYR A 375 3.48 -13.56 28.26
N GLY A 376 3.10 -14.76 27.81
CA GLY A 376 2.37 -15.74 28.61
C GLY A 376 1.02 -15.21 29.09
N SER A 377 0.33 -14.42 28.26
CA SER A 377 -0.97 -13.83 28.57
C SER A 377 -0.97 -12.98 29.85
N THR A 378 0.14 -12.25 30.08
CA THR A 378 0.35 -11.41 31.27
C THR A 378 -0.77 -10.41 31.52
N THR A 379 -1.09 -10.17 32.79
CA THR A 379 -2.02 -9.11 33.25
C THR A 379 -1.31 -7.81 33.60
N ALA A 380 0.03 -7.76 33.49
CA ALA A 380 0.85 -6.69 34.04
C ALA A 380 0.59 -5.30 33.42
N PHE A 381 -0.06 -5.25 32.27
CA PHE A 381 -0.34 -4.04 31.50
C PHE A 381 -1.82 -3.60 31.56
N GLY A 382 -2.67 -4.29 32.31
CA GLY A 382 -4.12 -4.05 32.33
C GLY A 382 -4.58 -2.65 32.75
N GLY A 383 -3.72 -1.87 33.40
CA GLY A 383 -4.00 -0.49 33.80
C GLY A 383 -3.62 0.58 32.77
N TYR A 384 -3.04 0.21 31.63
CA TYR A 384 -2.66 1.16 30.58
C TYR A 384 -3.75 1.24 29.49
N PRO A 385 -3.98 2.43 28.89
CA PRO A 385 -4.79 2.53 27.69
C PRO A 385 -4.12 1.75 26.54
N MET A 386 -4.93 1.12 25.69
CA MET A 386 -4.44 0.21 24.64
C MET A 386 -4.84 0.68 23.25
N GLN A 387 -3.89 0.78 22.34
CA GLN A 387 -4.13 0.77 20.90
C GLN A 387 -3.94 -0.67 20.42
N LEU A 388 -5.00 -1.33 20.00
CA LEU A 388 -4.94 -2.75 19.61
C LEU A 388 -4.91 -2.88 18.09
N ALA A 389 -3.94 -3.61 17.57
CA ALA A 389 -3.90 -4.01 16.17
C ALA A 389 -4.63 -5.35 15.98
N ASP A 390 -5.64 -5.37 15.11
CA ASP A 390 -6.31 -6.59 14.66
C ASP A 390 -7.03 -6.33 13.33
N TYR A 391 -6.51 -6.88 12.24
CA TYR A 391 -7.01 -6.57 10.89
C TYR A 391 -8.05 -7.58 10.40
N ARG A 392 -8.52 -8.48 11.27
CA ARG A 392 -9.50 -9.50 10.89
C ARG A 392 -10.84 -8.84 10.55
N ARG A 393 -11.34 -9.11 9.35
CA ARG A 393 -12.62 -8.59 8.85
C ARG A 393 -13.84 -9.17 9.58
N SER A 394 -13.66 -10.29 10.27
CA SER A 394 -14.73 -11.03 10.94
C SER A 394 -15.10 -10.49 12.32
N ILE A 395 -14.42 -9.45 12.80
CA ILE A 395 -14.64 -8.88 14.13
C ILE A 395 -15.26 -7.48 14.03
N SER A 396 -16.12 -7.15 14.99
CA SER A 396 -16.67 -5.80 15.18
C SER A 396 -15.96 -5.01 16.27
N ALA A 397 -15.07 -5.67 17.02
CA ALA A 397 -14.19 -5.09 18.02
C ALA A 397 -12.98 -6.01 18.25
N PRO A 398 -11.80 -5.46 18.57
CA PRO A 398 -10.62 -6.25 18.88
C PRO A 398 -10.78 -6.98 20.22
N PRO A 399 -10.25 -8.20 20.36
CA PRO A 399 -10.25 -8.91 21.62
C PRO A 399 -9.31 -8.21 22.62
N VAL A 400 -9.79 -8.00 23.85
CA VAL A 400 -9.05 -7.26 24.88
C VAL A 400 -8.02 -8.18 25.59
N PRO A 401 -6.77 -7.73 25.78
CA PRO A 401 -5.76 -8.49 26.53
C PRO A 401 -6.13 -8.73 28.01
N ASN A 402 -5.58 -9.79 28.59
CA ASN A 402 -5.83 -10.14 29.99
C ASN A 402 -5.51 -8.98 30.95
N GLY A 403 -6.38 -8.78 31.94
CA GLY A 403 -6.27 -7.70 32.92
C GLY A 403 -6.73 -6.33 32.43
N SER A 404 -6.91 -6.13 31.12
CA SER A 404 -7.52 -4.92 30.56
C SER A 404 -9.04 -5.08 30.51
N SER A 405 -9.78 -4.00 30.77
CA SER A 405 -11.26 -4.00 30.71
C SER A 405 -11.82 -3.45 29.40
N THR A 406 -11.00 -2.71 28.65
CA THR A 406 -11.37 -2.06 27.39
C THR A 406 -10.13 -1.80 26.53
N TRP A 407 -10.33 -1.24 25.35
CA TRP A 407 -9.32 -0.71 24.45
C TRP A 407 -9.65 0.77 24.14
N LEU A 408 -8.63 1.55 23.78
CA LEU A 408 -8.73 2.99 23.50
C LEU A 408 -8.82 3.27 22.00
N MET A 409 -7.95 2.64 21.23
CA MET A 409 -7.90 2.76 19.76
C MET A 409 -7.79 1.35 19.15
N TRP A 410 -8.36 1.17 17.97
CA TRP A 410 -8.27 -0.07 17.21
C TRP A 410 -7.69 0.23 15.83
N GLN A 411 -6.46 -0.21 15.62
CA GLN A 411 -5.80 -0.22 14.33
C GLN A 411 -6.37 -1.40 13.54
N TYR A 412 -7.23 -1.11 12.57
CA TYR A 412 -8.04 -2.11 11.87
C TYR A 412 -7.53 -2.40 10.46
N THR A 413 -6.57 -1.62 9.97
CA THR A 413 -5.91 -1.81 8.68
C THR A 413 -4.56 -1.09 8.64
N ASP A 414 -3.67 -1.57 7.77
CA ASP A 414 -2.40 -0.97 7.34
C ASP A 414 -2.44 -0.42 5.90
N ALA A 415 -3.63 -0.34 5.28
CA ALA A 415 -3.81 -0.05 3.86
C ALA A 415 -4.55 1.28 3.58
N ALA A 416 -4.78 2.11 4.59
CA ALA A 416 -5.52 3.37 4.44
C ALA A 416 -4.71 4.43 3.67
N VAL A 417 -5.39 5.21 2.82
CA VAL A 417 -4.78 6.35 2.11
C VAL A 417 -5.72 7.56 2.15
N PRO A 418 -5.93 8.21 3.31
CA PRO A 418 -6.71 9.44 3.35
C PRO A 418 -6.07 10.54 2.49
N ASP A 419 -6.89 11.51 2.07
CA ASP A 419 -6.43 12.62 1.25
C ASP A 419 -5.24 13.32 1.93
N GLY A 420 -4.18 13.56 1.16
CA GLY A 420 -2.95 14.17 1.65
C GLY A 420 -1.80 13.21 1.94
N LEU A 421 -2.07 11.89 2.03
CA LEU A 421 -1.05 10.85 2.01
C LEU A 421 -0.73 10.39 0.58
N GLN A 422 0.53 10.00 0.37
CA GLN A 422 1.04 9.54 -0.93
C GLN A 422 1.43 8.06 -0.92
N ALA A 423 1.30 7.41 0.23
CA ALA A 423 1.51 5.99 0.43
C ALA A 423 0.56 5.47 1.53
N PRO A 424 0.23 4.17 1.54
CA PRO A 424 -0.59 3.58 2.58
C PRO A 424 -0.05 3.86 3.98
N SER A 425 -0.95 4.25 4.87
CA SER A 425 -0.81 4.28 6.32
C SER A 425 -1.73 3.24 6.93
N THR A 426 -1.63 3.08 8.23
CA THR A 426 -2.70 2.42 8.97
C THR A 426 -3.93 3.33 9.07
N ALA A 427 -5.04 2.75 9.52
CA ALA A 427 -6.13 3.52 10.09
C ALA A 427 -6.60 2.91 11.41
N ASP A 428 -6.99 3.82 12.30
CA ASP A 428 -7.51 3.56 13.63
C ASP A 428 -8.93 4.07 13.76
N VAL A 429 -9.71 3.41 14.61
CA VAL A 429 -10.92 3.99 15.19
C VAL A 429 -10.72 4.21 16.69
N PHE A 430 -11.28 5.30 17.22
CA PHE A 430 -11.24 5.60 18.66
C PHE A 430 -12.50 5.10 19.36
N ASN A 431 -12.32 4.41 20.49
CA ASN A 431 -13.41 3.88 21.31
C ASN A 431 -13.93 4.92 22.32
N GLY A 432 -14.68 5.90 21.82
CA GLY A 432 -15.28 6.91 22.67
C GLY A 432 -15.98 8.02 21.89
N THR A 433 -16.51 8.98 22.63
CA THR A 433 -17.15 10.18 22.09
C THR A 433 -16.12 11.28 21.83
N GLN A 434 -16.52 12.34 21.12
CA GLN A 434 -15.67 13.53 20.96
C GLN A 434 -15.26 14.14 22.30
N ALA A 435 -16.14 14.14 23.30
CA ALA A 435 -15.81 14.65 24.64
C ALA A 435 -14.76 13.78 25.37
N ASP A 436 -14.69 12.49 25.05
CA ASP A 436 -13.65 11.60 25.58
C ASP A 436 -12.30 11.88 24.91
N LEU A 437 -12.30 12.09 23.59
CA LEU A 437 -11.10 12.51 22.86
C LEU A 437 -10.61 13.89 23.33
N ASP A 438 -11.49 14.88 23.44
CA ASP A 438 -11.14 16.23 23.88
C ASP A 438 -10.46 16.18 25.26
N ARG A 439 -11.01 15.39 26.21
CA ARG A 439 -10.40 15.16 27.52
C ARG A 439 -9.03 14.49 27.43
N LEU A 440 -8.86 13.52 26.52
CA LEU A 440 -7.58 12.87 26.27
C LEU A 440 -6.57 13.83 25.59
N ALA A 441 -7.03 14.78 24.80
CA ALA A 441 -6.22 15.75 24.08
C ALA A 441 -5.98 17.06 24.86
N ASN A 442 -6.51 17.19 26.09
CA ASN A 442 -6.51 18.44 26.86
C ASN A 442 -7.22 19.61 26.15
N ARG A 443 -8.36 19.34 25.50
CA ARG A 443 -9.22 20.34 24.85
C ARG A 443 -10.43 20.71 25.69
#